data_AF-A0A7J2KTT3-F1
#
_entry.id   AF-A0A7J2KTT3-F1
#
_cell.length_a   1.000
_cell.length_b   1.000
_cell.length_c   1.000
_cell.angle_alpha   90.00
_cell.angle_beta   90.00
_cell.angle_gamma   90.00
#
_symmetry.space_group_name_H-M   'P 1'
#
loop_
_entity.id
_entity.type
_entity.pdbx_description
1 polymer ?
#
loop_
_entity_poly.entity_id
_entity_poly.type
_entity_poly.pdbx_seq_one_letter_code
_entity_poly.pdbx_strand_id
1 'polypeptide(L)'
;MFQFYLFLSLSSVKIGGILVLDKAVLKEVQKLKKDCIVLSHNYQIPEIQDAADFTGDSLGLCIEAQKVNKPYIMFAGVDFMAESAVMLNPEKTVIVPD
;
A
#
# COMPACT_ATOMS: atom_id res chain seq x y z
N MET A 1 0.12 28.08 -5.17
CA MET A 1 0.51 27.52 -6.50
C MET A 1 1.76 26.65 -6.40
N PHE A 2 1.87 25.84 -5.34
CA PHE A 2 2.98 24.87 -5.10
C PHE A 2 2.48 23.42 -5.13
N GLN A 3 1.24 23.22 -5.61
CA GLN A 3 0.48 21.96 -5.55
C GLN A 3 0.76 21.01 -6.74
N PHE A 4 1.65 21.40 -7.68
CA PHE A 4 1.78 20.72 -8.98
C PHE A 4 3.17 20.15 -9.27
N TYR A 5 4.18 20.43 -8.44
CA TYR A 5 5.60 20.18 -8.80
C TYR A 5 6.19 18.86 -8.29
N LEU A 6 5.49 18.09 -7.46
CA LEU A 6 5.95 16.76 -7.03
C LEU A 6 5.24 15.64 -7.83
N PHE A 7 5.06 15.89 -9.12
CA PHE A 7 4.41 14.97 -10.07
C PHE A 7 5.42 14.19 -10.92
N LEU A 8 6.73 14.41 -10.76
CA LEU A 8 7.75 13.90 -11.70
C LEU A 8 9.06 13.53 -11.00
N SER A 9 9.13 12.31 -10.47
CA SER A 9 10.35 11.50 -10.49
C SER A 9 9.93 10.02 -10.54
N LEU A 10 9.75 9.55 -11.78
CA LEU A 10 9.50 8.19 -12.29
C LEU A 10 9.64 7.07 -11.24
N SER A 11 8.61 6.33 -10.81
CA SER A 11 7.67 5.52 -11.61
C SER A 11 6.29 5.38 -10.93
N SER A 12 5.69 6.47 -10.44
CA SER A 12 4.36 6.43 -9.82
C SER A 12 3.26 6.35 -10.87
N VAL A 13 3.01 5.16 -11.40
CA VAL A 13 1.89 4.89 -12.31
C VAL A 13 0.60 4.90 -11.50
N LYS A 14 -0.17 5.99 -11.61
CA LYS A 14 -1.49 6.11 -11.00
C LYS A 14 -2.54 5.49 -11.92
N ILE A 15 -2.78 4.19 -11.80
CA ILE A 15 -3.92 3.51 -12.44
C ILE A 15 -4.94 3.24 -11.34
N GLY A 16 -6.14 3.82 -11.46
CA GLY A 16 -7.29 3.45 -10.64
C GLY A 16 -7.15 3.59 -9.11
N GLY A 17 -6.20 4.37 -8.58
CA GLY A 17 -5.98 4.52 -7.13
C GLY A 17 -4.81 3.72 -6.57
N ILE A 18 -4.04 3.04 -7.43
CA ILE A 18 -2.79 2.37 -7.08
C ILE A 18 -1.62 3.35 -7.18
N LEU A 19 -0.75 3.39 -6.18
CA LEU A 19 0.50 4.16 -6.16
C LEU A 19 1.68 3.19 -6.05
N VAL A 20 2.52 3.09 -7.08
CA VAL A 20 3.74 2.28 -7.04
C VAL A 20 4.90 3.10 -6.46
N LEU A 21 5.61 2.58 -5.45
CA LEU A 21 6.70 3.28 -4.75
C LEU A 21 8.00 2.48 -4.79
N ASP A 22 9.08 3.13 -5.22
CA ASP A 22 10.45 2.58 -5.25
C ASP A 22 11.06 2.55 -3.82
N LYS A 23 12.13 1.77 -3.60
CA LYS A 23 12.82 1.55 -2.32
C LYS A 23 13.20 2.82 -1.54
N ALA A 24 13.28 3.97 -2.21
CA ALA A 24 13.52 5.27 -1.59
C ALA A 24 12.41 5.74 -0.62
N VAL A 25 11.20 5.15 -0.70
CA VAL A 25 10.00 5.69 -0.07
C VAL A 25 9.70 5.11 1.31
N LEU A 26 10.47 4.11 1.78
CA LEU A 26 10.34 3.57 3.15
C LEU A 26 10.43 4.64 4.26
N LYS A 27 11.20 5.72 4.04
CA LYS A 27 11.27 6.87 4.96
C LYS A 27 9.99 7.71 4.97
N GLU A 28 9.31 7.81 3.85
CA GLU A 28 8.01 8.47 3.72
C GLU A 28 6.88 7.58 4.27
N VAL A 29 6.97 6.26 4.10
CA VAL A 29 6.08 5.28 4.74
C VAL A 29 6.17 5.37 6.26
N GLN A 30 7.34 5.61 6.86
CA GLN A 30 7.42 5.86 8.30
C GLN A 30 6.72 7.15 8.73
N LYS A 31 6.74 8.20 7.90
CA LYS A 31 5.95 9.42 8.15
C LYS A 31 4.45 9.18 8.00
N LEU A 32 4.07 8.32 7.05
CA LEU A 32 2.69 7.93 6.75
C LEU A 32 2.18 6.76 7.61
N LYS A 33 3.02 6.09 8.42
CA LYS A 33 2.64 4.90 9.21
C LYS A 33 1.48 5.17 10.18
N LYS A 34 1.30 6.43 10.59
CA LYS A 34 0.12 6.84 11.38
C LYS A 34 -1.18 6.71 10.59
N ASP A 35 -1.13 6.99 9.29
CA ASP A 35 -2.28 7.04 8.39
C ASP A 35 -2.31 5.85 7.41
N CYS A 36 -1.36 4.92 7.51
CA CYS A 36 -1.21 3.78 6.61
C CYS A 36 -1.26 2.44 7.35
N ILE A 37 -2.04 1.48 6.84
CA ILE A 37 -2.00 0.07 7.24
C ILE A 37 -1.06 -0.69 6.31
N VAL A 38 -0.14 -1.49 6.87
CA VAL A 38 0.79 -2.32 6.12
C VAL A 38 0.30 -3.77 6.12
N LEU A 39 0.04 -4.30 4.94
CA LEU A 39 -0.44 -5.65 4.69
C LEU A 39 0.65 -6.44 3.97
N SER A 40 0.95 -7.64 4.43
CA SER A 40 1.96 -8.52 3.83
C SER A 40 1.35 -9.85 3.41
N HIS A 41 1.63 -10.27 2.18
CA HIS A 41 1.25 -11.61 1.76
C HIS A 41 2.18 -12.67 2.37
N ASN A 42 1.64 -13.86 2.65
CA ASN A 42 2.38 -15.00 3.22
C ASN A 42 3.65 -15.42 2.42
N TYR A 43 3.78 -14.97 1.17
CA TYR A 43 4.94 -15.28 0.30
C TYR A 43 6.06 -14.25 0.38
N GLN A 44 5.88 -13.17 1.15
CA GLN A 44 6.93 -12.19 1.36
C GLN A 44 8.03 -12.73 2.28
N ILE A 45 9.21 -12.13 2.21
CA ILE A 45 10.33 -12.49 3.10
C ILE A 45 9.99 -12.17 4.57
N PRO A 46 10.55 -12.91 5.54
CA PRO A 46 10.23 -12.74 6.97
C PRO A 46 10.35 -11.30 7.47
N GLU A 47 11.36 -10.56 7.00
CA GLU A 47 11.61 -9.17 7.40
C GLU A 47 10.46 -8.22 7.00
N ILE A 48 9.77 -8.52 5.89
CA ILE A 48 8.59 -7.76 5.45
C ILE A 48 7.36 -8.16 6.28
N GLN A 49 7.22 -9.46 6.58
CA GLN A 49 6.13 -9.96 7.43
C GLN A 49 6.22 -9.38 8.85
N ASP A 50 7.41 -9.31 9.43
CA ASP A 50 7.68 -8.73 10.75
C ASP A 50 7.42 -7.21 10.80
N ALA A 51 7.57 -6.53 9.66
CA ALA A 51 7.35 -5.08 9.54
C ALA A 51 5.88 -4.70 9.27
N ALA A 52 5.04 -5.68 8.90
CA ALA A 52 3.64 -5.50 8.55
C ALA A 52 2.72 -5.44 9.77
N ASP A 53 1.59 -4.75 9.63
CA ASP A 53 0.54 -4.76 10.67
C ASP A 53 -0.26 -6.07 10.61
N PHE A 54 -0.46 -6.61 9.41
CA PHE A 54 -1.12 -7.89 9.20
C PHE A 54 -0.41 -8.69 8.09
N THR A 55 -0.29 -10.00 8.33
CA THR A 55 0.19 -10.96 7.34
C THR A 55 -0.89 -12.01 7.09
N GLY A 56 -1.14 -12.34 5.83
CA GLY A 56 -2.22 -13.25 5.47
C GLY A 56 -2.32 -13.59 4.00
N ASP A 57 -3.45 -14.20 3.64
CA ASP A 57 -3.82 -14.49 2.26
C ASP A 57 -4.56 -13.31 1.60
N SER A 58 -4.76 -13.38 0.29
CA SER A 58 -5.27 -12.25 -0.49
C SER A 58 -6.62 -11.72 0.01
N LEU A 59 -7.58 -12.62 0.29
CA LEU A 59 -8.92 -12.23 0.70
C LEU A 59 -8.93 -11.72 2.15
N GLY A 60 -8.21 -12.39 3.05
CA GLY A 60 -8.09 -11.99 4.44
C GLY A 60 -7.52 -10.58 4.56
N LEU A 61 -6.43 -10.28 3.83
CA LEU A 61 -5.82 -8.96 3.83
C LEU A 61 -6.79 -7.86 3.34
N CYS A 62 -7.59 -8.13 2.30
CA CYS A 62 -8.56 -7.15 1.81
C CYS A 62 -9.69 -6.88 2.81
N ILE A 63 -10.14 -7.90 3.54
CA ILE A 63 -11.15 -7.78 4.61
C ILE A 63 -10.58 -7.06 5.84
N GLU A 64 -9.35 -7.39 6.26
CA GLU A 64 -8.69 -6.69 7.36
C GLU A 64 -8.48 -5.21 7.02
N ALA A 65 -8.15 -4.89 5.76
CA ALA A 65 -8.04 -3.52 5.29
C ALA A 65 -9.32 -2.71 5.55
N GLN A 66 -10.52 -3.31 5.40
CA GLN A 66 -11.81 -2.64 5.62
C GLN A 66 -12.03 -2.25 7.08
N LYS A 67 -11.55 -3.06 8.02
CA LYS A 67 -11.72 -2.86 9.46
C LYS A 67 -10.90 -1.70 10.00
N VAL A 68 -9.88 -1.27 9.26
CA VAL A 68 -8.95 -0.24 9.71
C VAL A 68 -9.35 1.12 9.14
N ASN A 69 -9.48 2.11 10.04
CA ASN A 69 -9.79 3.49 9.71
C ASN A 69 -8.52 4.28 9.37
N LYS A 70 -7.78 3.79 8.37
CA LYS A 70 -6.58 4.44 7.84
C LYS A 70 -6.81 4.72 6.34
N PRO A 71 -6.50 5.93 5.85
CA PRO A 71 -6.75 6.31 4.46
C PRO A 71 -5.81 5.63 3.45
N TYR A 72 -4.67 5.09 3.89
CA TYR A 72 -3.69 4.45 3.01
C TYR A 72 -3.52 2.96 3.34
N ILE A 73 -3.43 2.12 2.30
CA ILE A 73 -3.11 0.69 2.41
C ILE A 73 -1.78 0.47 1.69
N MET A 74 -0.74 0.09 2.41
CA MET A 74 0.50 -0.42 1.82
C MET A 74 0.37 -1.93 1.67
N PHE A 75 0.27 -2.40 0.42
CA PHE A 75 0.08 -3.81 0.10
C PHE A 75 1.41 -4.40 -0.38
N ALA A 76 2.15 -5.06 0.52
CA ALA A 76 3.34 -5.83 0.19
C ALA A 76 2.94 -7.18 -0.41
N GLY A 77 2.64 -7.16 -1.70
CA GLY A 77 2.18 -8.29 -2.48
C GLY A 77 2.29 -8.00 -3.96
N VAL A 78 1.54 -8.74 -4.77
CA VAL A 78 1.51 -8.60 -6.24
C VAL A 78 0.35 -7.71 -6.68
N ASP A 79 0.49 -7.06 -7.84
CA ASP A 79 -0.43 -6.02 -8.33
C ASP A 79 -1.91 -6.43 -8.35
N PHE A 80 -2.22 -7.66 -8.77
CA PHE A 80 -3.62 -8.13 -8.83
C PHE A 80 -4.30 -8.16 -7.46
N MET A 81 -3.54 -8.40 -6.38
CA MET A 81 -4.07 -8.41 -5.02
C MET A 81 -4.33 -6.97 -4.55
N ALA A 82 -3.48 -6.03 -4.95
CA ALA A 82 -3.68 -4.63 -4.68
C ALA A 82 -4.90 -4.06 -5.41
N GLU A 83 -5.16 -4.47 -6.65
CA GLU A 83 -6.40 -4.13 -7.37
C GLU A 83 -7.65 -4.61 -6.62
N SER A 84 -7.61 -5.84 -6.09
CA SER A 84 -8.69 -6.38 -5.26
C SER A 84 -8.90 -5.56 -3.98
N ALA A 85 -7.81 -5.11 -3.37
CA ALA A 85 -7.86 -4.24 -2.20
C ALA A 85 -8.51 -2.88 -2.52
N VAL A 86 -8.23 -2.30 -3.69
CA VAL A 86 -8.89 -1.07 -4.18
C VAL A 86 -10.38 -1.29 -4.38
N MET A 87 -10.77 -2.39 -5.05
CA MET A 87 -12.18 -2.68 -5.31
C MET A 87 -12.99 -2.81 -4.00
N LEU A 88 -12.39 -3.41 -2.98
CA LEU A 88 -13.02 -3.59 -1.68
C LEU A 88 -12.89 -2.37 -0.75
N ASN A 89 -12.03 -1.40 -1.08
CA ASN A 89 -11.78 -0.20 -0.30
C ASN A 89 -11.69 1.05 -1.21
N PRO A 90 -12.76 1.42 -1.92
CA PRO A 90 -12.69 2.45 -2.97
C PRO A 90 -12.33 3.86 -2.47
N GLU A 91 -12.52 4.12 -1.17
CA GLU A 91 -12.18 5.40 -0.54
C GLU A 91 -10.71 5.46 -0.05
N LYS A 92 -10.02 4.31 -0.03
CA LYS A 92 -8.64 4.21 0.44
C LYS A 92 -7.68 4.21 -0.73
N THR A 93 -6.51 4.82 -0.52
CA THR A 93 -5.43 4.78 -1.51
C THR A 93 -4.58 3.55 -1.26
N VAL A 94 -4.44 2.68 -2.26
CA VAL A 94 -3.60 1.47 -2.18
C VAL A 94 -2.22 1.77 -2.77
N ILE A 95 -1.18 1.33 -2.08
CA ILE A 95 0.21 1.57 -2.41
C ILE A 95 0.88 0.20 -2.55
N VAL A 96 1.59 -0.03 -3.64
CA VAL A 96 2.32 -1.28 -3.90
C VAL A 96 3.81 -0.96 -4.01
N PRO A 97 4.66 -1.47 -3.12
CA PRO A 97 6.09 -1.32 -3.24
C PRO A 97 6.66 -2.34 -4.25
N ASP A 98 7.61 -1.90 -5.08
CA ASP A 98 8.39 -2.76 -6.00
C ASP A 98 9.65 -3.33 -5.30
#